data_AF-A0A9W9XFY2-F1
#
_entry.id   AF-A0A9W9XFY2-F1
#
_cell.length_a   1.000
_cell.length_b   1.000
_cell.length_c   1.000
_cell.angle_alpha   90.00
_cell.angle_beta   90.00
_cell.angle_gamma   90.00
#
_symmetry.space_group_name_H-M   'P 1'
#
loop_
_entity.id
_entity.type
_entity.pdbx_description
1 polymer ?
#
loop_
_entity_poly.entity_id
_entity_poly.type
_entity_poly.pdbx_seq_one_letter_code
_entity_poly.pdbx_strand_id
1 'polypeptide(L)'
;MPDFEMANSAPVASAKPERLYVFMDPDCCQPDNPNLEDRATDLKILKLHRPITVSKPTPYTFDLGNLMVNDPNPLELSQGEPLNESLRAIARDGAQVLLNQLLTTCNITSSAQNGVLLNLPPAATAVPRHKPLPTPKPPTKWELFARKKGIGKYNQNPGAALADKERRKKLVYDEASGEWVPRWGYKGKNKPEDNQWAVEVKEEDWKKEEAAAAKGGSIRGMNRAERKDRIKRNERKERANERRSRKPGSG
;
A
#
# COMPACT_ATOMS: atom_id res chain seq x y z
N MET A 1 16.45 -47.04 -35.97
CA MET A 1 16.64 -48.47 -35.63
C MET A 1 18.11 -48.70 -35.32
N PRO A 2 18.46 -49.54 -34.32
CA PRO A 2 17.61 -50.30 -33.40
C PRO A 2 17.60 -49.66 -31.98
N ASP A 3 16.52 -49.66 -31.20
CA ASP A 3 15.76 -50.75 -30.54
C ASP A 3 16.30 -51.03 -29.12
N PHE A 4 15.56 -50.57 -28.10
CA PHE A 4 15.43 -51.32 -26.85
C PHE A 4 14.03 -51.09 -26.24
N GLU A 5 13.27 -52.19 -26.24
CA GLU A 5 11.95 -52.44 -25.67
C GLU A 5 11.90 -52.22 -24.14
N MET A 6 10.86 -51.54 -23.64
CA MET A 6 9.63 -52.07 -23.00
C MET A 6 9.80 -53.01 -21.80
N ALA A 7 9.39 -52.50 -20.62
CA ALA A 7 8.62 -53.18 -19.57
C ALA A 7 8.56 -52.21 -18.37
N ASN A 8 7.49 -51.99 -17.61
CA ASN A 8 6.11 -52.48 -17.57
C ASN A 8 5.34 -51.48 -16.69
N SER A 9 4.14 -51.09 -17.10
CA SER A 9 3.25 -50.24 -16.30
C SER A 9 2.55 -51.08 -15.23
N ALA A 10 2.66 -50.68 -13.96
CA ALA A 10 1.77 -51.13 -12.88
C ALA A 10 0.95 -49.93 -12.38
N PRO A 11 -0.38 -50.03 -12.25
CA PRO A 11 -1.22 -48.92 -11.80
C PRO A 11 -1.16 -48.81 -10.27
N VAL A 12 -0.67 -47.68 -9.76
CA VAL A 12 -0.80 -47.34 -8.33
C VAL A 12 -2.22 -46.84 -8.07
N ALA A 13 -2.94 -47.61 -7.26
CA ALA A 13 -4.32 -47.38 -6.88
C ALA A 13 -4.49 -46.02 -6.17
N SER A 14 -5.51 -45.27 -6.60
CA SER A 14 -5.93 -44.02 -5.96
C SER A 14 -6.56 -44.32 -4.60
N ALA A 15 -5.93 -43.88 -3.51
CA ALA A 15 -6.55 -43.84 -2.20
C ALA A 15 -7.59 -42.71 -2.16
N LYS A 16 -8.87 -43.08 -2.07
CA LYS A 16 -9.99 -42.15 -1.86
C LYS A 16 -10.06 -41.73 -0.39
N PRO A 17 -10.49 -40.50 -0.08
CA PRO A 17 -10.61 -40.02 1.30
C PRO A 17 -11.73 -40.76 2.04
N GLU A 18 -11.44 -41.17 3.27
CA GLU A 18 -12.42 -41.75 4.21
C GLU A 18 -13.48 -40.70 4.54
N ARG A 19 -14.71 -40.98 4.10
CA ARG A 19 -15.91 -40.21 4.40
C ARG A 19 -16.46 -40.75 5.73
N LEU A 20 -16.28 -39.98 6.80
CA LEU A 20 -16.99 -40.19 8.06
C LEU A 20 -18.49 -40.05 7.81
N TYR A 21 -19.19 -41.18 7.78
CA TYR A 21 -20.65 -41.22 7.83
C TYR A 21 -21.07 -41.13 9.30
N VAL A 22 -21.77 -40.05 9.66
CA VAL A 22 -22.62 -40.05 10.85
C VAL A 22 -23.92 -40.73 10.42
N PHE A 23 -24.20 -41.89 11.02
CA PHE A 23 -25.48 -42.57 10.88
C PHE A 23 -26.58 -41.65 11.41
N MET A 24 -27.55 -41.31 10.55
CA MET A 24 -28.87 -40.84 10.98
C MET A 24 -29.67 -42.08 11.35
N ASP A 25 -30.03 -42.21 12.62
CA ASP A 25 -30.97 -43.22 13.07
C ASP A 25 -32.32 -43.00 12.37
N PRO A 26 -32.87 -44.00 11.66
CA PRO A 26 -34.08 -43.86 10.88
C PRO A 26 -35.29 -44.31 11.72
N ASP A 27 -35.54 -43.66 12.87
CA ASP A 27 -36.74 -43.94 13.65
C ASP A 27 -37.31 -42.64 14.25
N CYS A 28 -38.06 -41.92 13.42
CA CYS A 28 -39.05 -40.95 13.91
C CYS A 28 -40.17 -40.81 12.86
N CYS A 29 -40.91 -41.91 12.70
CA CYS A 29 -42.24 -41.89 12.09
C CYS A 29 -43.15 -42.79 12.93
N GLN A 30 -43.63 -42.26 14.05
CA GLN A 30 -44.85 -42.75 14.70
C GLN A 30 -45.78 -41.55 14.99
N PRO A 31 -47.09 -41.70 14.73
CA PRO A 31 -48.06 -40.65 14.96
C PRO A 31 -48.46 -40.57 16.44
N ASP A 32 -48.61 -39.33 16.91
CA ASP A 32 -49.47 -38.86 18.00
C ASP A 32 -49.55 -39.66 19.30
N ASN A 33 -48.82 -39.17 20.32
CA ASN A 33 -49.28 -39.24 21.72
C ASN A 33 -48.97 -37.91 22.44
N PRO A 34 -49.95 -37.08 22.82
CA PRO A 34 -49.69 -35.78 23.43
C PRO A 34 -49.50 -35.94 24.94
N ASN A 35 -48.29 -36.28 25.37
CA ASN A 35 -47.97 -36.27 26.79
C ASN A 35 -47.61 -34.84 27.24
N LEU A 36 -48.29 -34.36 28.27
CA LEU A 36 -48.20 -33.01 28.82
C LEU A 36 -46.79 -32.66 29.36
N GLU A 37 -45.92 -33.66 29.50
CA GLU A 37 -44.56 -33.55 30.04
C GLU A 37 -43.55 -33.03 29.01
N ASP A 38 -43.76 -33.25 27.70
CA ASP A 38 -42.84 -32.81 26.64
C ASP A 38 -42.92 -31.31 26.36
N ARG A 39 -44.04 -30.65 26.68
CA ARG A 39 -44.13 -29.19 26.64
C ARG A 39 -43.31 -28.51 27.73
N ALA A 40 -43.10 -29.19 28.86
CA ALA A 40 -42.33 -28.65 29.97
C ALA A 40 -40.81 -28.73 29.71
N THR A 41 -40.34 -29.72 28.96
CA THR A 41 -38.94 -29.85 28.52
C THR A 41 -38.63 -28.84 27.40
N ASP A 42 -39.52 -28.64 26.43
CA ASP A 42 -39.39 -27.59 25.41
C ASP A 42 -39.35 -26.18 26.00
N LEU A 43 -40.22 -25.88 26.98
CA LEU A 43 -40.19 -24.60 27.69
C LEU A 43 -38.95 -24.42 28.59
N LYS A 44 -38.30 -25.51 29.02
CA LYS A 44 -37.03 -25.46 29.77
C LYS A 44 -35.84 -25.24 28.84
N ILE A 45 -35.85 -25.81 27.63
CA ILE A 45 -34.82 -25.59 26.61
C ILE A 45 -34.89 -24.15 26.07
N LEU A 46 -36.10 -23.62 25.86
CA LEU A 46 -36.32 -22.21 25.48
C LEU A 46 -35.88 -21.22 26.57
N LYS A 47 -35.89 -21.61 27.85
CA LYS A 47 -35.35 -20.80 28.95
C LYS A 47 -33.81 -20.74 28.98
N LEU A 48 -33.12 -21.66 28.31
CA LEU A 48 -31.66 -21.69 28.24
C LEU A 48 -31.12 -20.80 27.11
N HIS A 49 -31.90 -20.60 26.04
CA HIS A 49 -31.50 -19.79 24.90
C HIS A 49 -31.91 -18.32 25.09
N ARG A 50 -30.96 -17.48 25.55
CA ARG A 50 -31.19 -16.04 25.64
C ARG A 50 -31.39 -15.47 24.23
N PRO A 51 -32.39 -14.59 24.01
CA PRO A 51 -32.62 -14.00 22.69
C PRO A 51 -31.45 -13.06 22.34
N ILE A 52 -30.90 -13.24 21.15
CA ILE A 52 -29.84 -12.39 20.58
C ILE A 52 -30.37 -11.39 19.55
N THR A 53 -31.62 -11.53 19.13
CA THR A 53 -32.28 -10.65 18.16
C THR A 53 -33.02 -9.52 18.89
N VAL A 54 -32.94 -8.33 18.32
CA VAL A 54 -33.62 -7.13 18.83
C VAL A 54 -34.52 -6.61 17.73
N SER A 55 -35.81 -6.44 18.04
CA SER A 55 -36.80 -5.91 17.11
C SER A 55 -37.24 -4.52 17.58
N LYS A 56 -37.16 -3.52 16.69
CA LYS A 56 -37.65 -2.16 16.91
C LYS A 56 -38.47 -1.69 15.70
N PRO A 57 -39.37 -0.70 15.86
CA PRO A 57 -40.24 -0.24 14.77
C PRO A 57 -39.46 0.29 13.56
N THR A 58 -38.41 1.07 13.81
CA THR A 58 -37.52 1.57 12.75
C THR A 58 -36.22 0.77 12.76
N PRO A 59 -35.75 0.27 11.59
CA PRO A 59 -34.53 -0.51 11.52
C PRO A 59 -33.28 0.32 11.85
N TYR A 60 -32.26 -0.35 12.40
CA TYR A 60 -30.95 0.25 12.64
C TYR A 60 -30.21 0.52 11.33
N THR A 61 -29.39 1.57 11.33
CA THR A 61 -28.43 1.84 10.25
C THR A 61 -27.01 1.64 10.77
N PHE A 62 -26.08 1.25 9.88
CA PHE A 62 -24.74 0.84 10.28
C PHE A 62 -23.66 1.57 9.50
N ASP A 63 -22.58 1.90 10.19
CA ASP A 63 -21.29 2.28 9.60
C ASP A 63 -20.21 1.41 10.23
N LEU A 64 -20.06 0.20 9.69
CA LEU A 64 -19.17 -0.82 10.23
C LEU A 64 -17.69 -0.43 10.12
N GLY A 65 -17.33 0.43 9.17
CA GLY A 65 -15.95 0.94 9.05
C GLY A 65 -15.54 1.80 10.25
N ASN A 66 -16.51 2.44 10.90
CA ASN A 66 -16.32 3.20 12.15
C ASN A 66 -16.85 2.47 13.38
N LEU A 67 -17.22 1.18 13.27
CA LEU A 67 -17.85 0.39 14.33
C LEU A 67 -19.06 1.09 14.97
N MET A 68 -19.86 1.76 14.14
CA MET A 68 -20.98 2.59 14.57
C MET A 68 -22.32 1.98 14.18
N VAL A 69 -23.29 2.10 15.08
CA VAL A 69 -24.71 1.79 14.84
C VAL A 69 -25.54 3.02 15.18
N ASN A 70 -26.50 3.38 14.33
CA ASN A 70 -27.44 4.46 14.62
C ASN A 70 -28.82 3.87 14.84
N ASP A 71 -29.39 4.19 15.99
CA ASP A 71 -30.78 3.91 16.33
C ASP A 71 -31.62 5.16 16.08
N PRO A 72 -32.45 5.19 15.02
CA PRO A 72 -33.32 6.33 14.75
C PRO A 72 -34.60 6.35 15.61
N ASN A 73 -34.83 5.31 16.43
CA ASN A 73 -36.02 5.25 17.28
C ASN A 73 -35.93 6.28 18.42
N PRO A 74 -37.07 6.85 18.88
CA PRO A 74 -37.09 7.76 20.01
C PRO A 74 -36.49 7.14 21.28
N LEU A 75 -35.82 7.97 22.10
CA LEU A 75 -35.28 7.54 23.38
C LEU A 75 -36.42 7.38 24.39
N GLU A 76 -36.72 6.14 24.75
CA GLU A 76 -37.69 5.79 25.79
C GLU A 76 -37.06 5.98 27.18
N LEU A 77 -37.30 7.15 27.78
CA LEU A 77 -36.86 7.48 29.14
C LEU A 77 -38.10 7.66 30.01
N SER A 78 -38.51 6.61 30.72
CA SER A 78 -39.63 6.69 31.65
C SER A 78 -39.20 7.43 32.92
N GLN A 79 -40.04 8.36 33.40
CA GLN A 79 -39.74 9.15 34.60
C GLN A 79 -39.71 8.31 35.89
N GLY A 80 -40.23 7.09 35.86
CA GLY A 80 -40.31 6.18 37.00
C GLY A 80 -39.12 5.24 37.15
N GLU A 81 -38.31 5.04 36.11
CA GLU A 81 -37.15 4.15 36.14
C GLU A 81 -35.85 4.93 36.34
N PRO A 82 -34.82 4.32 36.96
CA PRO A 82 -33.51 4.96 37.05
C PRO A 82 -32.94 5.15 35.64
N LEU A 83 -32.59 6.41 35.33
CA LEU A 83 -32.07 6.85 34.03
C LEU A 83 -30.98 5.92 33.46
N ASN A 84 -30.03 5.52 34.31
CA ASN A 84 -28.91 4.68 33.90
C ASN A 84 -29.32 3.29 33.45
N GLU A 85 -30.40 2.72 33.99
CA GLU A 85 -30.89 1.39 33.60
C GLU A 85 -31.61 1.45 32.25
N SER A 86 -32.41 2.50 32.04
CA SER A 86 -33.03 2.78 30.74
C SER A 86 -31.98 2.96 29.64
N LEU A 87 -30.96 3.81 29.88
CA LEU A 87 -29.86 4.02 28.93
C LEU A 87 -29.05 2.74 28.69
N ARG A 88 -28.79 1.95 29.73
CA ARG A 88 -28.08 0.67 29.62
C ARG A 88 -28.87 -0.33 28.78
N ALA A 89 -30.20 -0.41 28.94
CA ALA A 89 -31.04 -1.29 28.16
C ALA A 89 -30.98 -0.93 26.66
N ILE A 90 -31.11 0.37 26.34
CA ILE A 90 -31.01 0.88 24.96
C ILE A 90 -29.61 0.61 24.38
N ALA A 91 -28.55 0.89 25.13
CA ALA A 91 -27.17 0.65 24.69
C ALA A 91 -26.87 -0.84 24.49
N ARG A 92 -27.42 -1.72 25.35
CA ARG A 92 -27.32 -3.18 25.19
C ARG A 92 -27.95 -3.62 23.87
N ASP A 93 -29.13 -3.11 23.55
CA ASP A 93 -29.82 -3.43 22.29
C ASP A 93 -29.03 -2.99 21.06
N GLY A 94 -28.51 -1.75 21.06
CA GLY A 94 -27.66 -1.26 19.99
C GLY A 94 -26.37 -2.08 19.83
N ALA A 95 -25.69 -2.39 20.94
CA ALA A 95 -24.47 -3.19 20.92
C ALA A 95 -24.71 -4.62 20.43
N GLN A 96 -25.82 -5.24 20.84
CA GLN A 96 -26.20 -6.59 20.39
C GLN A 96 -26.37 -6.62 18.87
N VAL A 97 -27.09 -5.65 18.31
CA VAL A 97 -27.34 -5.57 16.87
C VAL A 97 -26.07 -5.24 16.08
N LEU A 98 -25.20 -4.36 16.61
CA LEU A 98 -23.89 -4.08 16.03
C LEU A 98 -23.01 -5.34 15.96
N LEU A 99 -22.94 -6.11 17.06
CA LEU A 99 -22.14 -7.33 17.11
C LEU A 99 -22.68 -8.40 16.17
N ASN A 100 -24.02 -8.58 16.13
CA ASN A 100 -24.66 -9.50 15.19
C ASN A 100 -24.30 -9.14 13.74
N GLN A 101 -24.35 -7.85 13.39
CA GLN A 101 -24.02 -7.39 12.05
C GLN A 101 -22.55 -7.61 11.71
N LEU A 102 -21.62 -7.29 12.62
CA LEU A 102 -20.18 -7.50 12.44
C LEU A 102 -19.85 -8.98 12.19
N LEU A 103 -20.38 -9.88 13.03
CA LEU A 103 -20.07 -11.31 12.93
C LEU A 103 -20.77 -12.00 11.77
N THR A 104 -21.88 -11.46 11.28
CA THR A 104 -22.64 -12.04 10.16
C THR A 104 -22.15 -11.53 8.80
N THR A 105 -21.76 -10.25 8.70
CA THR A 105 -21.48 -9.61 7.40
C THR A 105 -19.99 -9.38 7.11
N CYS A 106 -19.14 -9.29 8.12
CA CYS A 106 -17.70 -9.11 7.91
C CYS A 106 -16.99 -10.46 7.74
N ASN A 107 -16.02 -10.52 6.83
CA ASN A 107 -15.24 -11.74 6.59
C ASN A 107 -14.28 -11.98 7.76
N ILE A 108 -14.40 -13.13 8.40
CA ILE A 108 -13.51 -13.58 9.49
C ILE A 108 -12.25 -14.21 8.87
N THR A 109 -11.08 -13.66 9.18
CA THR A 109 -9.78 -14.22 8.80
C THR A 109 -9.04 -14.69 10.05
N SER A 110 -8.66 -15.96 10.09
CA SER A 110 -7.84 -16.52 11.19
C SER A 110 -6.40 -16.70 10.72
N SER A 111 -5.45 -16.15 11.47
CA SER A 111 -4.01 -16.32 11.24
C SER A 111 -3.34 -16.85 12.50
N ALA A 112 -2.47 -17.85 12.35
CA ALA A 112 -1.75 -18.47 13.46
C ALA A 112 -0.89 -17.47 14.27
N GLN A 113 -0.45 -16.37 13.65
CA GLN A 113 0.37 -15.35 14.30
C GLN A 113 -0.46 -14.21 14.91
N ASN A 114 -1.60 -13.86 14.30
CA ASN A 114 -2.35 -12.63 14.61
C ASN A 114 -3.73 -12.87 15.24
N GLY A 115 -4.16 -14.14 15.38
CA GLY A 115 -5.48 -14.50 15.91
C GLY A 115 -6.61 -14.36 14.89
N VAL A 116 -7.82 -14.17 15.40
CA VAL A 116 -9.06 -14.05 14.60
C VAL A 116 -9.39 -12.57 14.38
N LEU A 117 -9.45 -12.15 13.12
CA LEU A 117 -9.64 -10.77 12.70
C LEU A 117 -10.88 -10.65 11.80
N LEU A 118 -11.56 -9.49 11.87
CA LEU A 118 -12.66 -9.14 10.97
C LEU A 118 -12.18 -8.16 9.91
N ASN A 119 -12.50 -8.43 8.64
CA ASN A 119 -12.27 -7.50 7.55
C ASN A 119 -13.45 -6.51 7.47
N LEU A 120 -13.22 -5.27 7.90
CA LEU A 120 -14.23 -4.21 7.91
C LEU A 120 -14.37 -3.55 6.53
N PRO A 121 -15.59 -3.12 6.14
CA PRO A 121 -15.80 -2.31 4.95
C PRO A 121 -15.22 -0.89 5.15
N PRO A 122 -15.04 -0.11 4.07
CA PRO A 122 -14.65 1.29 4.18
C PRO A 122 -15.68 2.09 4.98
N ALA A 123 -15.21 3.06 5.77
CA ALA A 123 -16.06 3.97 6.53
C ALA A 123 -17.04 4.73 5.60
N ALA A 124 -18.34 4.65 5.91
CA ALA A 124 -19.39 5.29 5.14
C ALA A 124 -19.53 6.78 5.50
N THR A 125 -19.28 7.14 6.76
CA THR A 125 -19.39 8.53 7.22
C THR A 125 -18.22 9.37 6.71
N ALA A 126 -18.52 10.37 5.88
CA ALA A 126 -17.51 11.31 5.38
C ALA A 126 -17.08 12.29 6.49
N VAL A 127 -15.81 12.22 6.88
CA VAL A 127 -15.22 13.08 7.91
C VAL A 127 -14.32 14.13 7.26
N PRO A 128 -14.33 15.41 7.70
CA PRO A 128 -13.44 16.42 7.14
C PRO A 128 -11.97 16.05 7.35
N ARG A 129 -11.15 16.33 6.33
CA ARG A 129 -9.70 16.13 6.41
C ARG A 129 -9.07 17.22 7.27
N HIS A 130 -8.07 16.86 8.07
CA HIS A 130 -7.24 17.84 8.78
C HIS A 130 -6.39 18.69 7.83
N LYS A 131 -5.80 18.07 6.79
CA LYS A 131 -4.94 18.76 5.83
C LYS A 131 -5.54 18.74 4.42
N PRO A 132 -5.36 19.81 3.63
CA PRO A 132 -5.76 19.81 2.23
C PRO A 132 -5.05 18.68 1.48
N LEU A 133 -5.58 18.33 0.31
CA LEU A 133 -4.89 17.40 -0.57
C LEU A 133 -3.52 17.99 -0.95
N PRO A 134 -2.46 17.16 -1.03
CA PRO A 134 -1.15 17.64 -1.43
C PRO A 134 -1.27 18.25 -2.82
N THR A 135 -0.97 19.54 -2.94
CA THR A 135 -1.04 20.23 -4.23
C THR A 135 -0.04 19.60 -5.19
N PRO A 136 -0.43 19.31 -6.45
CA PRO A 136 0.48 18.75 -7.43
C PRO A 136 1.67 19.69 -7.61
N LYS A 137 2.88 19.11 -7.66
CA LYS A 137 4.11 19.89 -7.83
C LYS A 137 4.02 20.67 -9.16
N PRO A 138 4.22 21.99 -9.15
CA PRO A 138 4.18 22.75 -10.38
C PRO A 138 5.36 22.36 -11.28
N PRO A 139 5.17 22.36 -12.61
CA PRO A 139 6.19 21.92 -13.54
C PRO A 139 7.41 22.86 -13.50
N THR A 140 8.60 22.27 -13.48
CA THR A 140 9.85 23.03 -13.57
C THR A 140 10.02 23.64 -14.97
N LYS A 141 10.86 24.69 -15.10
CA LYS A 141 11.14 25.29 -16.42
C LYS A 141 11.71 24.28 -17.43
N TRP A 142 12.50 23.32 -16.96
CA TRP A 142 13.01 22.23 -17.79
C TRP A 142 11.90 21.30 -18.25
N GLU A 143 10.94 20.97 -17.39
CA GLU A 143 9.80 20.12 -17.78
C GLU A 143 8.89 20.82 -18.77
N LEU A 144 8.67 22.13 -18.61
CA LEU A 144 7.94 22.93 -19.61
C LEU A 144 8.64 22.90 -20.98
N PHE A 145 9.96 23.05 -20.99
CA PHE A 145 10.76 22.97 -22.21
C PHE A 145 10.75 21.55 -22.80
N ALA A 146 10.99 20.53 -21.98
CA ALA A 146 11.02 19.14 -22.39
C ALA A 146 9.66 18.67 -22.92
N ARG A 147 8.55 19.15 -22.34
CA ARG A 147 7.20 18.91 -22.85
C ARG A 147 6.97 19.60 -24.19
N LYS A 148 7.39 20.85 -24.35
CA LYS A 148 7.26 21.58 -25.62
C LYS A 148 8.10 20.97 -26.74
N LYS A 149 9.26 20.41 -26.41
CA LYS A 149 10.19 19.80 -27.38
C LYS A 149 10.05 18.29 -27.54
N GLY A 150 9.18 17.63 -26.77
CA GLY A 150 9.03 16.18 -26.78
C GLY A 150 10.32 15.44 -26.40
N ILE A 151 10.95 15.83 -25.28
CA ILE A 151 12.22 15.23 -24.83
C ILE A 151 11.94 14.17 -23.76
N GLY A 152 12.55 12.99 -23.91
CA GLY A 152 12.51 11.91 -22.93
C GLY A 152 11.09 11.41 -22.68
N LYS A 153 10.67 11.41 -21.41
CA LYS A 153 9.32 10.95 -20.98
C LYS A 153 8.14 11.71 -21.59
N TYR A 154 8.37 12.86 -22.21
CA TYR A 154 7.33 13.67 -22.85
C TYR A 154 7.30 13.53 -24.37
N ASN A 155 8.17 12.69 -24.94
CA ASN A 155 8.10 12.34 -26.35
C ASN A 155 6.94 11.35 -26.58
N GLN A 156 6.26 11.45 -27.72
CA GLN A 156 5.21 10.51 -28.13
C GLN A 156 5.78 9.14 -28.54
N ASN A 157 7.05 9.10 -28.93
CA ASN A 157 7.73 7.85 -29.31
C ASN A 157 8.09 7.05 -28.04
N PRO A 158 7.57 5.81 -27.87
CA PRO A 158 7.83 5.00 -26.67
C PRO A 158 9.31 4.65 -26.49
N GLY A 159 10.08 4.57 -27.59
CA GLY A 159 11.53 4.34 -27.55
C GLY A 159 12.33 5.49 -26.92
N ALA A 160 11.87 6.74 -27.03
CA ALA A 160 12.58 7.90 -26.48
C ALA A 160 12.49 7.96 -24.94
N ALA A 161 11.38 7.51 -24.36
CA ALA A 161 11.24 7.38 -22.91
C ALA A 161 12.14 6.26 -22.35
N LEU A 162 12.25 5.15 -23.07
CA LEU A 162 13.14 4.05 -22.71
C LEU A 162 14.61 4.47 -22.79
N ALA A 163 15.03 5.12 -23.88
CA ALA A 163 16.40 5.62 -24.04
C ALA A 163 16.79 6.62 -22.93
N ASP A 164 15.88 7.50 -22.50
CA ASP A 164 16.13 8.41 -21.39
C ASP A 164 16.24 7.66 -20.04
N LYS A 165 15.43 6.62 -19.83
CA LYS A 165 15.51 5.76 -18.65
C LYS A 165 16.85 5.01 -18.63
N GLU A 166 17.33 4.52 -19.77
CA GLU A 166 18.63 3.86 -19.89
C GLU A 166 19.80 4.81 -19.62
N ARG A 167 19.76 6.03 -20.17
CA ARG A 167 20.76 7.06 -19.90
C ARG A 167 20.88 7.41 -18.40
N ARG A 168 19.77 7.31 -17.65
CA ARG A 168 19.73 7.57 -16.21
C ARG A 168 20.15 6.38 -15.34
N LYS A 169 20.42 5.19 -15.92
CA LYS A 169 20.90 4.04 -15.15
C LYS A 169 22.26 4.35 -14.51
N LYS A 170 22.46 3.80 -13.31
CA LYS A 170 23.65 4.05 -12.49
C LYS A 170 24.89 3.34 -13.04
N LEU A 171 24.77 2.11 -13.53
CA LEU A 171 25.89 1.31 -14.02
C LEU A 171 26.14 1.58 -15.51
N VAL A 172 27.41 1.69 -15.88
CA VAL A 172 27.87 1.85 -17.25
C VAL A 172 29.03 0.88 -17.46
N TYR A 173 28.99 0.15 -18.57
CA TYR A 173 30.07 -0.75 -18.93
C TYR A 173 31.31 0.05 -19.34
N ASP A 174 32.46 -0.31 -18.81
CA ASP A 174 33.73 0.33 -19.15
C ASP A 174 34.59 -0.63 -19.99
N GLU A 175 34.71 -0.34 -21.28
CA GLU A 175 35.35 -1.23 -22.26
C GLU A 175 36.84 -1.48 -21.98
N ALA A 176 37.52 -0.53 -21.33
CA ALA A 176 38.94 -0.65 -21.01
C ALA A 176 39.21 -1.63 -19.84
N SER A 177 38.32 -1.66 -18.85
CA SER A 177 38.44 -2.53 -17.67
C SER A 177 37.61 -3.82 -17.81
N GLY A 178 36.66 -3.88 -18.75
CA GLY A 178 35.74 -5.00 -18.92
C GLY A 178 34.68 -5.11 -17.82
N GLU A 179 34.58 -4.10 -16.93
CA GLU A 179 33.74 -4.13 -15.73
C GLU A 179 32.56 -3.13 -15.80
N TRP A 180 31.52 -3.41 -15.02
CA TRP A 180 30.40 -2.49 -14.83
C TRP A 180 30.72 -1.46 -13.75
N VAL A 181 31.09 -0.26 -14.16
CA VAL A 181 31.47 0.84 -13.26
C VAL A 181 30.28 1.77 -13.03
N PRO A 182 30.04 2.26 -11.79
CA PRO A 182 29.03 3.27 -11.56
C PRO A 182 29.36 4.58 -12.30
N ARG A 183 28.37 5.18 -12.96
CA ARG A 183 28.46 6.50 -13.58
C ARG A 183 28.76 7.59 -12.54
N TRP A 184 28.17 7.48 -11.35
CA TRP A 184 28.35 8.41 -10.23
C TRP A 184 28.35 7.65 -8.90
N GLY A 185 28.99 8.21 -7.87
CA GLY A 185 29.16 7.58 -6.55
C GLY A 185 30.60 7.15 -6.29
N TYR A 186 30.78 6.10 -5.49
CA TYR A 186 32.11 5.53 -5.18
C TYR A 186 32.81 5.04 -6.46
N LYS A 187 34.06 5.45 -6.66
CA LYS A 187 34.87 5.17 -7.87
C LYS A 187 34.12 5.45 -9.19
N GLY A 188 33.25 6.46 -9.21
CA GLY A 188 32.40 6.71 -10.36
C GLY A 188 33.16 7.26 -11.58
N LYS A 189 32.70 6.91 -12.79
CA LYS A 189 33.27 7.34 -14.09
C LYS A 189 33.28 8.85 -14.34
N ASN A 190 32.72 9.66 -13.45
CA ASN A 190 32.75 11.13 -13.54
C ASN A 190 34.08 11.78 -13.08
N LYS A 191 35.01 11.00 -12.50
CA LYS A 191 36.29 11.49 -11.96
C LYS A 191 37.55 10.68 -12.38
N PRO A 192 37.65 10.10 -13.59
CA PRO A 192 38.82 9.30 -13.98
C PRO A 192 40.08 10.18 -14.03
N GLU A 193 39.96 11.40 -14.56
CA GLU A 193 41.06 12.38 -14.66
C GLU A 193 41.59 12.85 -13.30
N ASP A 194 40.76 12.84 -12.25
CA ASP A 194 41.19 13.22 -10.91
C ASP A 194 42.16 12.17 -10.33
N ASN A 195 42.02 10.90 -10.72
CA ASN A 195 42.79 9.75 -10.22
C ASN A 195 43.92 9.29 -11.16
N GLN A 196 44.02 9.86 -12.37
CA GLN A 196 45.06 9.48 -13.33
C GLN A 196 46.44 9.92 -12.84
N TRP A 197 47.47 9.09 -13.03
CA TRP A 197 48.83 9.40 -12.59
C TRP A 197 49.49 10.51 -13.42
N ALA A 198 49.16 10.63 -14.72
CA ALA A 198 49.60 11.71 -15.61
C ALA A 198 48.41 12.32 -16.37
N VAL A 199 48.42 13.64 -16.59
CA VAL A 199 47.42 14.35 -17.41
C VAL A 199 48.18 15.01 -18.55
N GLU A 200 47.85 14.66 -19.78
CA GLU A 200 48.43 15.27 -20.98
C GLU A 200 47.93 16.72 -21.11
N VAL A 201 48.86 17.67 -21.11
CA VAL A 201 48.58 19.10 -21.25
C VAL A 201 48.95 19.52 -22.67
N LYS A 202 48.00 20.10 -23.40
CA LYS A 202 48.29 20.71 -24.71
C LYS A 202 49.13 21.99 -24.51
N GLU A 203 50.01 22.32 -25.45
CA GLU A 203 50.88 23.51 -25.33
C GLU A 203 50.09 24.83 -25.12
N GLU A 204 48.86 24.91 -25.64
CA GLU A 204 47.96 26.06 -25.41
C GLU A 204 47.46 26.16 -23.96
N ASP A 205 47.32 25.03 -23.28
CA ASP A 205 46.84 24.93 -21.90
C ASP A 205 48.00 25.05 -20.89
N TRP A 206 49.24 24.81 -21.31
CA TRP A 206 50.45 25.11 -20.51
C TRP A 206 50.51 26.59 -20.10
N LYS A 207 50.18 27.50 -21.01
CA LYS A 207 50.07 28.95 -20.70
C LYS A 207 48.96 29.27 -19.70
N LYS A 208 47.91 28.44 -19.63
CA LYS A 208 46.84 28.59 -18.64
C LYS A 208 47.25 28.06 -17.27
N GLU A 209 48.19 27.12 -17.21
CA GLU A 209 48.76 26.60 -15.97
C GLU A 209 49.55 27.67 -15.21
N GLU A 210 50.37 28.46 -15.89
CA GLU A 210 51.12 29.56 -15.28
C GLU A 210 50.19 30.61 -14.66
N ALA A 211 49.09 30.95 -15.36
CA ALA A 211 48.05 31.85 -14.87
C ALA A 211 47.19 31.24 -13.73
N ALA A 212 47.02 29.91 -13.71
CA ALA A 212 46.30 29.20 -12.66
C ALA A 212 47.17 29.02 -11.41
N ALA A 213 48.45 28.72 -11.57
CA ALA A 213 49.46 28.61 -10.51
C ALA A 213 49.64 29.96 -9.78
N ALA A 214 49.63 31.08 -10.52
CA ALA A 214 49.63 32.42 -9.94
C ALA A 214 48.41 32.73 -9.05
N LYS A 215 47.31 31.98 -9.19
CA LYS A 215 46.10 32.05 -8.35
C LYS A 215 45.99 30.90 -7.34
N GLY A 216 47.04 30.10 -7.18
CA GLY A 216 47.08 28.93 -6.28
C GLY A 216 46.28 27.72 -6.76
N GLY A 217 45.98 27.63 -8.07
CA GLY A 217 45.29 26.51 -8.69
C GLY A 217 46.23 25.57 -9.48
N SER A 218 45.69 24.44 -9.95
CA SER A 218 46.35 23.51 -10.88
C SER A 218 45.39 23.14 -12.00
N ILE A 219 45.89 22.61 -13.12
CA ILE A 219 45.06 22.15 -14.26
C ILE A 219 43.99 21.15 -13.79
N ARG A 220 44.36 20.21 -12.91
CA ARG A 220 43.40 19.27 -12.26
C ARG A 220 42.36 19.99 -11.40
N GLY A 221 42.75 21.09 -10.77
CA GLY A 221 41.86 21.98 -10.03
C GLY A 221 40.79 22.65 -10.90
N MET A 222 41.06 22.91 -12.18
CA MET A 222 40.12 23.55 -13.11
C MET A 222 38.91 22.65 -13.40
N ASN A 223 39.12 21.36 -13.67
CA ASN A 223 38.01 20.40 -13.90
C ASN A 223 37.13 20.25 -12.64
N ARG A 224 37.76 20.26 -11.46
CA ARG A 224 37.03 20.27 -10.18
C ARG A 224 36.25 21.57 -9.96
N ALA A 225 36.84 22.72 -10.29
CA ALA A 225 36.18 24.02 -10.18
C ALA A 225 34.97 24.13 -11.11
N GLU A 226 35.12 23.71 -12.37
CA GLU A 226 34.02 23.71 -13.34
C GLU A 226 32.86 22.81 -12.88
N ARG A 227 33.18 21.61 -12.36
CA ARG A 227 32.18 20.70 -11.78
C ARG A 227 31.42 21.35 -10.62
N LYS A 228 32.14 22.01 -9.70
CA LYS A 228 31.53 22.76 -8.58
C LYS A 228 30.65 23.91 -9.08
N ASP A 229 31.06 24.62 -10.11
CA ASP A 229 30.28 25.73 -10.67
C ASP A 229 29.02 25.25 -11.38
N ARG A 230 29.07 24.09 -12.07
CA ARG A 230 27.87 23.42 -12.61
C ARG A 230 26.90 23.01 -11.51
N ILE A 231 27.40 22.49 -10.38
CA ILE A 231 26.59 22.14 -9.20
C ILE A 231 25.92 23.38 -8.62
N LYS A 232 26.69 24.44 -8.31
CA LYS A 232 26.15 25.72 -7.80
C LYS A 232 25.12 26.33 -8.75
N ARG A 233 25.32 26.21 -10.06
CA ARG A 233 24.36 26.66 -11.07
C ARG A 233 23.07 25.83 -11.03
N ASN A 234 23.16 24.52 -10.80
CA ASN A 234 21.99 23.65 -10.65
C ASN A 234 21.18 24.00 -9.39
N GLU A 235 21.84 24.13 -8.24
CA GLU A 235 21.22 24.56 -6.98
C GLU A 235 20.55 25.95 -7.11
N ARG A 236 21.17 26.87 -7.86
CA ARG A 236 20.57 28.18 -8.14
C ARG A 236 19.30 28.05 -8.98
N LYS A 237 19.29 27.15 -9.97
CA LYS A 237 18.11 26.90 -10.82
C LYS A 237 16.99 26.21 -10.03
N GLU A 238 17.33 25.29 -9.13
CA GLU A 238 16.40 24.63 -8.22
C GLU A 238 15.71 25.66 -7.31
N ARG A 239 16.48 26.48 -6.58
CA ARG A 239 15.91 27.57 -5.76
C ARG A 239 15.08 28.56 -6.58
N ALA A 240 15.46 28.85 -7.82
CA ALA A 240 14.67 29.72 -8.69
C ALA A 240 13.34 29.07 -9.10
N ASN A 241 13.31 27.76 -9.35
CA ASN A 241 12.07 27.02 -9.62
C ASN A 241 11.20 26.94 -8.36
N GLU A 242 11.79 26.70 -7.19
CA GLU A 242 11.06 26.69 -5.90
C GLU A 242 10.42 28.05 -5.61
N ARG A 243 11.17 29.14 -5.78
CA ARG A 243 10.65 30.51 -5.62
C ARG A 243 9.47 30.80 -6.56
N ARG A 244 9.50 30.29 -7.79
CA ARG A 244 8.39 30.42 -8.75
C ARG A 244 7.22 29.52 -8.41
N SER A 245 7.49 28.36 -7.80
CA SER A 245 6.46 27.40 -7.36
C SER A 245 5.66 27.91 -6.17
N ARG A 246 6.30 28.69 -5.29
CA ARG A 246 5.66 29.38 -4.17
C ARG A 246 4.76 30.49 -4.72
N LYS A 247 3.48 30.16 -4.92
CA LYS A 247 2.44 31.12 -5.27
C LYS A 247 2.32 32.16 -4.12
N PRO A 248 2.29 33.47 -4.39
CA PRO A 248 2.02 34.47 -3.35
C PRO A 248 0.54 34.29 -2.95
N GLY A 249 0.27 33.72 -1.78
CA GLY A 249 -1.10 33.55 -1.27
C GLY A 249 -1.52 32.14 -0.85
N SER A 250 -0.60 31.23 -0.54
CA SER A 250 -0.93 30.01 0.22
C SER A 250 -0.18 30.05 1.54
N GLY A 251 -0.75 30.77 2.51
CA GLY A 251 -0.46 30.58 3.94
C GLY A 251 -1.08 29.29 4.44
#